data_AF-A0A1Q6Z5B0-F1
#
_entry.id   AF-A0A1Q6Z5B0-F1
#
_cell.length_a   1.000
_cell.length_b   1.000
_cell.length_c   1.000
_cell.angle_alpha   90.00
_cell.angle_beta   90.00
_cell.angle_gamma   90.00
#
_symmetry.space_group_name_H-M   'P 1'
#
loop_
_entity.id
_entity.type
_entity.pdbx_description
1 polymer ?
#
loop_
_entity_poly.entity_id
_entity_poly.type
_entity_poly.pdbx_seq_one_letter_code
_entity_poly.pdbx_strand_id
1 'polypeptide(L)' 'MASELDAGSEPVKSELPRLGARSQLAPGTASAVQKEKPSLEEEVFRLKLEWIMAKNDDEKRRFSEEIRKKMGQAPRQE' A
#
# COMPACT_ATOMS: atom_id res chain seq x y z
N MET A 1 -22.13 -17.91 -41.74
CA MET A 1 -21.48 -17.24 -40.61
C MET A 1 -22.60 -16.56 -39.86
N ALA A 2 -23.10 -17.21 -38.80
CA ALA A 2 -22.89 -16.86 -37.39
C ALA A 2 -23.80 -15.69 -36.97
N SER A 3 -24.56 -15.69 -35.89
CA SER A 3 -25.00 -16.69 -34.91
C SER A 3 -26.22 -16.05 -34.24
N GLU A 4 -27.12 -16.88 -33.74
CA GLU A 4 -28.35 -16.54 -33.02
C GLU A 4 -28.10 -15.52 -31.88
N LEU A 5 -28.92 -14.47 -31.82
CA LEU A 5 -29.03 -13.59 -30.66
C LEU A 5 -30.24 -14.05 -29.85
N ASP A 6 -30.03 -15.10 -29.06
CA ASP A 6 -30.95 -15.50 -28.00
C ASP A 6 -30.78 -14.53 -26.83
N ALA A 7 -31.68 -13.54 -26.77
CA ALA A 7 -31.79 -12.61 -25.66
C ALA A 7 -32.58 -13.28 -24.52
N GLY A 8 -31.95 -14.24 -23.86
CA GLY A 8 -32.42 -14.82 -22.60
C GLY A 8 -32.48 -13.75 -21.51
N SER A 9 -33.65 -13.13 -21.34
CA SER A 9 -33.95 -12.26 -20.21
C SER A 9 -34.16 -13.11 -18.96
N GLU A 10 -33.15 -13.19 -18.11
CA GLU A 10 -33.29 -13.77 -16.78
C GLU A 10 -33.97 -12.78 -15.79
N PRO A 11 -34.77 -13.30 -14.85
CA PRO A 11 -35.69 -12.49 -14.05
C PRO A 11 -34.96 -11.69 -12.96
N VAL A 12 -35.16 -10.37 -12.98
CA VAL A 12 -34.91 -9.50 -11.83
C VAL A 12 -35.89 -9.84 -10.71
N LYS A 13 -35.41 -10.56 -9.70
CA LYS A 13 -36.04 -10.58 -8.38
C LYS A 13 -35.04 -10.95 -7.30
N SER A 14 -34.64 -9.96 -6.51
CA SER A 14 -34.25 -10.15 -5.12
C SER A 14 -34.46 -8.82 -4.41
N GLU A 15 -35.65 -8.71 -3.83
CA GLU A 15 -36.02 -7.68 -2.87
C GLU A 15 -34.94 -7.53 -1.80
N LEU A 16 -34.50 -6.29 -1.54
CA LEU A 16 -33.71 -5.96 -0.35
C LEU A 16 -34.64 -5.99 0.87
N PRO A 17 -34.49 -6.93 1.82
CA PRO A 17 -35.11 -6.74 3.12
C PRO A 17 -34.30 -5.65 3.83
N ARG A 18 -34.87 -4.45 3.89
CA ARG A 18 -34.49 -3.45 4.89
C ARG A 18 -34.89 -3.99 6.26
N LEU A 19 -33.97 -4.68 6.92
CA LEU A 19 -34.08 -5.00 8.34
C LEU A 19 -32.71 -4.76 8.98
N GLY A 20 -32.69 -3.81 9.92
CA GLY A 20 -31.50 -3.30 10.55
C GLY A 20 -30.71 -4.39 11.26
N ALA A 21 -29.55 -4.72 10.73
CA ALA A 21 -28.46 -5.26 11.51
C ALA A 21 -27.60 -4.07 11.95
N ARG A 22 -27.84 -3.61 13.18
CA ARG A 22 -26.87 -2.82 13.92
C ARG A 22 -25.66 -3.74 14.13
N SER A 23 -24.82 -3.83 13.10
CA SER A 23 -23.61 -4.64 13.13
C SER A 23 -22.75 -4.02 14.22
N GLN A 24 -22.80 -4.64 15.41
CA GLN A 24 -21.77 -4.46 16.41
C GLN A 24 -20.49 -4.89 15.70
N LEU A 25 -19.74 -3.91 15.19
CA LEU A 25 -18.35 -4.10 14.80
C LEU A 25 -17.69 -4.71 16.02
N ALA A 26 -17.47 -6.02 15.98
CA ALA A 26 -16.80 -6.74 17.03
C ALA A 26 -15.44 -6.02 17.23
N PRO A 27 -15.13 -5.51 18.44
CA PRO A 27 -13.82 -4.95 18.72
C PRO A 27 -12.88 -6.14 18.89
N GLY A 28 -12.43 -6.72 17.78
CA GLY A 28 -11.76 -8.01 17.80
C GLY A 28 -10.83 -8.30 16.63
N THR A 29 -10.79 -7.43 15.62
CA THR A 29 -9.75 -7.49 14.58
C THR A 29 -9.02 -6.17 14.51
N ALA A 30 -8.53 -5.68 15.65
CA ALA A 30 -7.22 -5.04 15.61
C ALA A 30 -6.29 -6.15 15.11
N SER A 31 -6.14 -6.25 13.79
CA SER A 31 -5.13 -7.08 13.16
C SER A 31 -3.85 -6.75 13.90
N ALA A 32 -3.40 -7.68 14.74
CA ALA A 32 -2.06 -7.67 15.25
C ALA A 32 -1.19 -7.90 14.02
N VAL A 33 -1.01 -6.84 13.23
CA VAL A 33 0.09 -6.69 12.30
C VAL A 33 1.29 -6.79 13.23
N GLN A 34 1.76 -8.01 13.40
CA GLN A 34 3.10 -8.29 13.86
C GLN A 34 3.95 -7.31 13.08
N LYS A 35 4.52 -6.31 13.77
CA LYS A 35 5.27 -5.22 13.15
C LYS A 35 6.52 -5.85 12.55
N GLU A 36 6.34 -6.45 11.38
CA GLU A 36 7.40 -7.01 10.60
C GLU A 36 8.39 -5.88 10.37
N LYS A 37 9.67 -6.15 10.63
CA LYS A 37 10.68 -5.14 10.36
C LYS A 37 10.56 -4.78 8.88
N PRO A 38 10.42 -3.49 8.52
CA PRO A 38 10.29 -3.11 7.13
C PRO A 38 11.48 -3.64 6.34
N SER A 39 11.22 -4.12 5.12
CA SER A 39 12.28 -4.65 4.28
C SER A 39 13.29 -3.55 3.94
N LEU A 40 14.52 -3.93 3.60
CA LEU A 40 15.54 -2.97 3.17
C LEU A 40 15.04 -2.12 2.00
N GLU A 41 14.34 -2.73 1.05
CA GLU A 41 13.75 -2.04 -0.10
C GLU A 41 12.70 -1.00 0.33
N GLU A 42 11.84 -1.36 1.27
CA GLU A 42 10.81 -0.45 1.79
C GLU A 42 11.42 0.73 2.54
N GLU A 43 12.46 0.49 3.35
CA GLU A 43 13.18 1.54 4.06
C GLU A 43 13.90 2.50 3.09
N VAL A 44 14.56 1.96 2.06
CA VAL A 44 15.23 2.77 1.03
C VAL A 44 14.22 3.54 0.19
N PHE A 45 13.09 2.93 -0.15
CA PHE A 45 12.02 3.59 -0.90
C PHE A 45 11.45 4.78 -0.11
N ARG A 46 11.20 4.60 1.19
CA ARG A 46 10.73 5.68 2.08
C ARG A 46 11.72 6.84 2.15
N LEU A 47 13.00 6.54 2.37
CA LEU A 47 14.05 7.57 2.38
C LEU A 47 14.16 8.31 1.04
N LYS A 48 13.91 7.62 -0.08
CA LYS A 48 13.91 8.24 -1.41
C LYS A 48 12.72 9.19 -1.60
N LEU A 49 11.54 8.85 -1.07
CA LEU A 49 10.40 9.76 -1.05
C LEU A 49 10.70 11.00 -0.20
N GLU A 50 11.27 10.81 0.99
CA GLU A 50 11.69 11.92 1.86
C GLU A 50 12.74 12.81 1.18
N TRP A 51 13.70 12.22 0.45
CA TRP A 51 14.67 12.95 -0.37
C TRP A 51 14.02 13.80 -1.46
N ILE A 52 13.00 13.29 -2.15
CA ILE A 52 12.26 14.02 -3.19
C ILE A 52 11.48 15.19 -2.57
N MET A 53 10.94 15.00 -1.36
CA MET A 53 10.15 16.01 -0.64
C MET A 53 11.00 17.03 0.15
N ALA A 54 12.30 16.78 0.29
CA ALA A 54 13.23 17.62 1.03
C ALA A 54 13.28 19.05 0.46
N LYS A 55 13.27 20.04 1.35
CA LYS A 55 13.17 21.46 0.98
C LYS A 55 14.53 22.13 0.80
N ASN A 56 15.59 21.52 1.32
CA ASN A 56 16.95 22.02 1.26
C ASN A 56 17.94 20.90 0.91
N ASP A 57 19.13 21.30 0.46
CA ASP A 57 20.15 20.35 0.03
C ASP A 57 20.81 19.61 1.18
N ASP A 58 20.78 20.16 2.39
CA ASP A 58 21.29 19.49 3.59
C ASP A 58 20.43 18.27 3.96
N GLU A 59 19.11 18.39 3.90
CA GLU A 59 18.16 17.27 4.06
C GLU A 59 18.38 16.22 2.99
N LYS A 60 18.48 16.64 1.71
CA LYS A 60 18.80 15.72 0.61
C LYS A 60 20.11 14.99 0.85
N ARG A 61 21.14 15.68 1.35
CA ARG A 61 22.44 15.07 1.67
C ARG A 61 22.31 14.03 2.77
N ARG A 62 21.60 14.34 3.87
CA ARG A 62 21.36 13.40 4.99
C ARG A 62 20.64 12.14 4.52
N PHE A 63 19.55 12.26 3.76
CA PHE A 63 18.84 11.10 3.23
C PHE A 63 19.69 10.28 2.26
N SER A 64 20.52 10.94 1.43
CA SER A 64 21.45 10.24 0.52
C SER A 64 22.52 9.45 1.28
N GLU A 65 23.02 9.99 2.38
CA GLU A 65 23.96 9.28 3.27
C GLU A 65 23.28 8.10 3.96
N GLU A 66 22.04 8.26 4.41
CA GLU A 66 21.27 7.19 5.06
C GLU A 66 20.94 6.04 4.08
N ILE A 67 20.55 6.36 2.85
CA ILE A 67 20.34 5.37 1.79
C ILE A 67 21.65 4.61 1.51
N ARG A 68 22.77 5.30 1.33
CA ARG A 68 24.08 4.66 1.10
C ARG A 68 24.48 3.73 2.24
N LYS A 69 24.27 4.16 3.49
CA LYS A 69 24.52 3.34 4.69
C LYS A 69 23.66 2.08 4.69
N LYS A 70 22.36 2.18 4.40
CA LYS A 70 21.45 1.03 4.31
C LYS A 70 21.83 0.06 3.19
N MET A 71 22.24 0.59 2.04
CA MET A 71 22.68 -0.20 0.89
C MET A 71 24.09 -0.80 1.04
N GLY A 72 24.79 -0.56 2.16
CA GLY A 72 26.17 -1.02 2.36
C GLY A 72 27.17 -0.35 1.42
N GLN A 73 26.80 0.74 0.76
CA GLN A 73 27.70 1.53 -0.08
C GLN A 73 28.50 2.48 0.81
N ALA A 74 29.60 1.98 1.37
CA ALA A 74 30.56 2.85 2.04
C ALA A 74 31.14 3.86 1.04
N PRO A 75 31.46 5.10 1.45
CA PRO A 75 32.13 6.04 0.57
C PRO A 75 33.46 5.42 0.12
N ARG A 76 33.66 5.29 -1.20
CA ARG A 76 35.01 5.09 -1.74
C ARG A 76 35.83 6.27 -1.26
N GLN A 77 36.75 6.02 -0.33
CA GLN A 77 37.78 7.00 -0.01
C GLN A 77 38.67 7.08 -1.26
N GLU A 78 38.64 8.22 -1.92
CA GLU A 78 39.57 8.60 -2.98
C GLU A 78 40.60 9.56 -2.40
#